data_AF-A0A2S5LZS3-F1
#
_entry.id   AF-A0A2S5LZS3-F1
#
_cell.length_a   1.000
_cell.length_b   1.000
_cell.length_c   1.000
_cell.angle_alpha   90.00
_cell.angle_beta   90.00
_cell.angle_gamma   90.00
#
_symmetry.space_group_name_H-M   'P 1'
#
loop_
_entity.id
_entity.type
_entity.pdbx_description
1 polymer ?
#
loop_
_entity_poly.entity_id
_entity_poly.type
_entity_poly.pdbx_seq_one_letter_code
_entity_poly.pdbx_strand_id
1 'polypeptide(L)' 'MKIRAAKEEYLKIAEHLTADQKDRLLCRMRGKLTRRIEEKKLRTTEALAIQLEMEDADLAEWREKMSEIKAKDKSKKKD' A
#
# COMPACT_ATOMS: atom_id res chain seq x y z
N MET A 1 -9.67 -1.84 8.86
CA MET A 1 -8.70 -2.66 8.12
C MET A 1 -8.72 -4.09 8.63
N LYS A 2 -9.06 -5.05 7.76
CA LYS A 2 -8.93 -6.49 8.01
C LYS A 2 -7.54 -6.90 7.51
N ILE A 3 -6.63 -7.23 8.43
CA ILE A 3 -5.28 -7.68 8.08
C ILE A 3 -5.41 -9.10 7.52
N ARG A 4 -4.99 -9.28 6.27
CA ARG A 4 -4.94 -10.56 5.55
C ARG A 4 -3.49 -10.82 5.14
N ALA A 5 -3.17 -12.06 4.79
CA ALA A 5 -1.87 -12.37 4.21
C ALA A 5 -1.71 -11.63 2.88
N ALA A 6 -0.53 -11.04 2.66
CA ALA A 6 -0.22 -10.38 1.40
C ALA A 6 -0.02 -11.42 0.29
N LYS A 7 -0.23 -10.99 -0.96
CA LYS A 7 0.11 -11.83 -2.11
C LYS A 7 1.62 -12.08 -2.19
N GLU A 8 1.97 -13.19 -2.83
CA GLU A 8 3.36 -13.65 -2.96
C GLU A 8 4.25 -12.65 -3.72
N GLU A 9 3.68 -11.90 -4.65
CA GLU A 9 4.37 -10.83 -5.38
C GLU A 9 4.90 -9.73 -4.45
N TYR A 10 4.08 -9.28 -3.49
CA TYR A 10 4.49 -8.24 -2.53
C TYR A 10 5.44 -8.78 -1.46
N LEU A 11 5.37 -10.08 -1.13
CA LEU A 11 6.35 -10.73 -0.26
C LEU A 11 7.74 -10.71 -0.91
N LYS A 12 7.84 -11.07 -2.19
CA LYS A 12 9.10 -11.01 -2.95
C LYS A 12 9.64 -9.59 -3.00
N ILE A 13 8.79 -8.60 -3.27
CA ILE A 13 9.21 -7.19 -3.27
C ILE A 13 9.72 -6.78 -1.88
N ALA A 14 8.99 -7.11 -0.82
CA ALA A 14 9.36 -6.78 0.56
C ALA A 14 10.70 -7.39 0.98
N GLU A 15 11.03 -8.60 0.50
CA GLU A 15 12.31 -9.25 0.74
C GLU A 15 13.47 -8.46 0.12
N HIS A 16 13.28 -7.97 -1.12
CA HIS A 16 14.29 -7.26 -1.91
C HIS A 16 14.45 -5.77 -1.54
N LEU A 17 13.61 -5.22 -0.65
CA LEU A 17 13.77 -3.84 -0.18
C LEU A 17 15.07 -3.68 0.62
N THR A 18 15.75 -2.56 0.40
CA THR A 18 16.90 -2.14 1.22
C THR A 18 16.47 -1.76 2.63
N ALA A 19 17.41 -1.70 3.58
CA ALA A 19 17.12 -1.31 4.97
C ALA A 19 16.40 0.06 5.03
N ASP A 20 16.95 1.07 4.34
CA ASP A 20 16.33 2.40 4.27
C ASP A 20 14.92 2.39 3.67
N GLN A 21 14.66 1.54 2.68
CA GLN A 21 13.33 1.41 2.10
C GLN A 21 12.35 0.76 3.08
N LYS A 22 12.80 -0.27 3.80
CA LYS A 22 12.02 -0.94 4.86
C LYS A 22 11.70 0.04 5.98
N ASP A 23 12.67 0.82 6.44
CA ASP A 23 12.47 1.82 7.51
C ASP A 23 11.50 2.91 7.09
N ARG A 24 11.64 3.44 5.87
CA ARG A 24 10.68 4.40 5.31
C ARG A 24 9.27 3.82 5.24
N LEU A 25 9.13 2.54 4.89
CA LEU A 25 7.83 1.86 4.85
C LEU A 25 7.25 1.68 6.25
N LEU A 26 8.07 1.29 7.22
CA LEU A 26 7.66 1.11 8.63
C LEU A 26 7.18 2.43 9.24
N CYS A 27 7.84 3.55 8.95
CA CYS A 27 7.43 4.86 9.44
C CYS A 27 6.05 5.31 8.93
N ARG A 28 5.65 4.90 7.73
CA ARG A 28 4.35 5.25 7.12
C ARG A 28 3.26 4.20 7.32
N MET A 29 3.60 3.05 7.90
CA MET A 29 2.64 1.99 8.19
C MET A 29 1.58 2.45 9.17
N ARG A 30 0.33 2.08 8.88
CA ARG A 30 -0.81 2.42 9.73
C ARG A 30 -0.81 1.56 10.99
N GLY A 31 -1.04 2.17 12.16
CA GLY A 31 -0.73 1.59 13.48
C GLY A 31 -1.30 0.20 13.82
N LYS A 32 -2.33 -0.31 13.11
CA LYS A 32 -2.79 -1.70 13.29
C LYS A 32 -1.74 -2.74 12.85
N LEU A 33 -0.94 -2.44 11.83
CA LEU A 33 0.16 -3.32 11.37
C LEU A 33 1.34 -3.25 12.34
N THR A 34 1.74 -2.04 12.75
CA THR A 34 2.83 -1.81 13.71
C THR A 34 2.58 -2.56 15.02
N ARG A 35 1.36 -2.46 15.56
CA ARG A 35 0.96 -3.18 16.78
C ARG A 35 1.03 -4.70 16.64
N ARG A 36 0.76 -5.26 15.44
CA ARG A 36 0.87 -6.72 15.22
C ARG A 36 2.31 -7.21 15.14
N ILE A 37 3.23 -6.37 14.66
CA ILE A 37 4.67 -6.64 14.71
C ILE A 37 5.12 -6.67 16.17
N GLU A 38 4.73 -5.68 16.97
CA GLU A 38 5.06 -5.60 18.41
C GLU A 38 4.54 -6.81 19.19
N GLU A 39 3.31 -7.25 18.90
CA GLU A 39 2.71 -8.46 19.46
C GLU A 39 3.35 -9.78 18.94
N LYS A 40 4.39 -9.70 18.08
CA LYS A 40 5.06 -10.84 17.41
C LYS A 40 4.11 -11.74 16.61
N LYS A 41 2.94 -11.21 16.22
CA LYS A 41 1.92 -11.93 15.44
C LYS A 41 2.11 -11.80 13.93
N LEU A 42 3.05 -10.95 13.50
CA LEU A 42 3.38 -10.73 12.10
C LEU A 42 4.90 -10.55 11.98
N ARG A 43 5.52 -11.16 10.97
CA ARG A 43 6.91 -10.84 10.65
C ARG A 43 6.99 -9.48 9.96
N THR A 44 8.12 -8.78 10.13
CA THR A 44 8.36 -7.48 9.49
C THR A 44 8.17 -7.56 7.97
N THR A 45 8.71 -8.58 7.31
CA THR A 45 8.57 -8.78 5.86
C THR A 45 7.11 -8.95 5.43
N GLU A 46 6.31 -9.71 6.17
CA GLU A 46 4.88 -9.88 5.89
C GLU A 46 4.13 -8.57 6.07
N ALA A 47 4.47 -7.81 7.12
CA ALA A 47 3.86 -6.52 7.40
C ALA A 47 4.17 -5.49 6.31
N LEU A 48 5.41 -5.47 5.83
CA LEU A 48 5.85 -4.65 4.70
C LEU A 48 5.10 -5.04 3.42
N ALA A 49 4.95 -6.34 3.14
CA ALA A 49 4.23 -6.82 1.96
C ALA A 49 2.75 -6.40 2.00
N ILE A 50 2.10 -6.51 3.16
CA ILE A 50 0.70 -6.08 3.34
C ILE A 50 0.59 -4.57 3.12
N GLN A 51 1.51 -3.78 3.66
CA GLN A 51 1.52 -2.34 3.46
C GLN A 51 1.68 -1.98 1.98
N LEU A 52 2.59 -2.64 1.25
CA LEU A 52 2.78 -2.42 -0.18
C LEU A 52 1.52 -2.72 -0.98
N GLU A 53 0.87 -3.85 -0.72
CA GLU A 53 -0.37 -4.24 -1.42
C GLU A 53 -1.49 -3.22 -1.21
N MET A 54 -1.62 -2.70 0.01
CA MET A 54 -2.61 -1.65 0.31
C MET A 54 -2.31 -0.35 -0.42
N GLU A 55 -1.05 0.11 -0.37
CA GLU A 55 -0.67 1.37 -0.99
C GLU A 55 -0.86 1.31 -2.51
N ASP A 56 -0.61 0.15 -3.13
CA ASP A 56 -0.84 -0.06 -4.55
C ASP A 56 -2.33 -0.05 -4.89
N ALA A 57 -3.18 -0.67 -4.07
CA ALA A 57 -4.63 -0.61 -4.21
C ALA A 57 -5.19 0.83 -4.04
N ASP A 58 -4.76 1.54 -2.99
CA ASP A 58 -5.13 2.94 -2.74
C ASP A 58 -4.68 3.84 -3.92
N LEU A 59 -3.49 3.59 -4.48
CA LEU A 59 -2.96 4.31 -5.64
C LEU A 59 -3.75 4.01 -6.92
N ALA A 60 -4.15 2.76 -7.13
CA ALA A 60 -4.98 2.36 -8.26
C ALA A 60 -6.36 3.04 -8.21
N GLU A 61 -7.02 3.02 -7.05
CA GLU A 61 -8.30 3.71 -6.83
C GLU A 61 -8.17 5.22 -7.06
N TRP A 62 -7.09 5.84 -6.56
CA TRP A 62 -6.84 7.26 -6.80
C TRP A 62 -6.65 7.57 -8.29
N ARG A 63 -5.91 6.74 -9.02
CA ARG A 63 -5.69 6.90 -10.48
C ARG A 63 -7.01 6.80 -11.24
N GLU A 64 -7.88 5.85 -10.89
CA GLU A 64 -9.21 5.70 -11.48
C GLU A 64 -10.07 6.95 -11.25
N LYS A 65 -10.20 7.40 -10.00
CA LYS A 65 -10.95 8.62 -9.65
C LYS A 65 -10.41 9.86 -10.38
N MET A 66 -9.09 10.00 -10.46
CA MET A 66 -8.47 11.12 -11.18
C MET A 66 -8.70 11.05 -12.70
N SER A 67 -8.74 9.85 -13.26
CA SER A 67 -9.10 9.64 -14.67
C SER A 67 -10.54 10.10 -14.94
N GLU A 68 -11.49 9.72 -14.08
CA GLU A 68 -12.89 10.14 -14.17
C GLU A 68 -13.06 11.66 -14.07
N ILE A 69 -12.40 12.30 -13.10
CA ILE A 69 -12.43 13.76 -12.93
C ILE A 69 -11.91 14.44 -14.20
N LYS A 70 -10.77 14.00 -14.72
CA LYS A 70 -10.19 14.54 -15.97
C LYS A 70 -11.11 14.34 -17.18
N ALA A 71 -11.83 13.21 -17.26
CA ALA A 71 -12.79 12.95 -18.33
C ALA A 71 -13.99 13.91 -18.25
N LYS A 72 -14.55 14.11 -17.05
CA LYS A 72 -15.64 15.05 -16.78
C LYS A 72 -15.25 16.51 -17.05
N ASP A 73 -14.00 16.89 -16.74
CA ASP A 73 -13.50 18.23 -17.04
C ASP A 73 -13.32 18.47 -18.54
N LYS A 74 -12.91 17.44 -19.29
CA LYS A 74 -12.81 17.52 -20.76
C LYS A 74 -14.18 17.58 -21.44
N SER A 75 -15.20 16.89 -20.90
CA SER A 75 -16.56 16.98 -21.45
C SER A 75 -17.18 18.35 -21.19
N LYS A 76 -16.99 18.93 -19.99
CA LYS A 76 -17.47 20.28 -19.65
C LYS A 76 -16.82 21.42 -20.44
N LYS A 77 -15.64 21.20 -21.04
CA LYS A 77 -14.93 22.18 -21.87
C LYS A 77 -15.32 22.13 -23.36
N LYS A 78 -16.16 21.17 -23.76
CA LYS A 78 -16.60 20.97 -25.15
C LYS A 78 -18.00 21.51 -25.45
N ASP A 79 -18.73 21.97 -24.42
CA ASP A 79 -19.97 22.76 -24.52
C ASP A 79 -19.65 24.24 -24.28
#